data_AF-A0A6P0YGW6-F1
#
_entry.id   AF-A0A6P0YGW6-F1
#
_cell.length_a   1.000
_cell.length_b   1.000
_cell.length_c   1.000
_cell.angle_alpha   90.00
_cell.angle_beta   90.00
_cell.angle_gamma   90.00
#
_symmetry.space_group_name_H-M   'P 1'
#
loop_
_entity.id
_entity.type
_entity.pdbx_description
1 polymer ?
#
loop_
_entity_poly.entity_id
_entity_poly.type
_entity_poly.pdbx_seq_one_letter_code
_entity_poly.pdbx_strand_id
1 'polypeptide(L)'
;NQLITVVGWFLCVLVLSRLVYPDGSNFSLERSDIILIVLTNMAVFGSIIWLFTQSNWWLRLGLLGILLGLRFSAADDGWVKDFWFNSPLPWIFRFDYLKYLFIVIPGTISGDLILKWMRNNESSDRDSTLEKWPASRFFIIAVLMLTIDLVLLIGLQSRLVLETTLISGVLCASGWLLFQQPSNQIENLLNKLYGWGIYWLVLGLAFEPFQGGIKKDSATLSYFFITTGMSIFLLILFTVVRDYFQQKSILKLFIYNGQNPMIAYVVFGNLLLPILKLTGWYEKIAQMTQTTRLGLLTGFIYTLIVALIVSIFSKLKLFWRT
;
A
#
# COMPACT_ATOMS: atom_id res chain seq x y z
N ASN A 1 5.79 -38.09 0.11
CA ASN A 1 5.62 -36.66 -0.22
C ASN A 1 5.57 -36.36 -1.71
N GLN A 2 6.60 -36.64 -2.52
CA GLN A 2 6.61 -36.26 -3.94
C GLN A 2 5.44 -36.84 -4.76
N LEU A 3 5.05 -38.10 -4.51
CA LEU A 3 3.95 -38.76 -5.21
C LEU A 3 2.58 -38.11 -4.90
N ILE A 4 2.36 -37.65 -3.67
CA ILE A 4 1.16 -36.90 -3.26
C ILE A 4 1.12 -35.54 -3.96
N THR A 5 2.26 -34.86 -4.07
CA THR A 5 2.38 -33.58 -4.77
C THR A 5 2.07 -33.73 -6.26
N VAL A 6 2.62 -34.74 -6.92
CA VAL A 6 2.38 -35.01 -8.34
C VAL A 6 0.92 -35.36 -8.60
N VAL A 7 0.33 -36.23 -7.78
CA VAL A 7 -1.11 -36.57 -7.86
C VAL A 7 -1.98 -35.34 -7.62
N GLY A 8 -1.62 -34.49 -6.67
CA GLY A 8 -2.31 -33.23 -6.40
C GLY A 8 -2.29 -32.27 -7.59
N TRP A 9 -1.12 -32.05 -8.19
CA TRP A 9 -1.00 -31.24 -9.41
C TRP A 9 -1.80 -31.81 -10.57
N PHE A 10 -1.74 -33.13 -10.77
CA PHE A 10 -2.51 -33.80 -11.81
C PHE A 10 -4.03 -33.64 -11.61
N LEU A 11 -4.52 -33.81 -10.39
CA LEU A 11 -5.91 -33.56 -10.03
C LEU A 11 -6.30 -32.10 -10.26
N CYS A 12 -5.47 -31.14 -9.87
CA CYS A 12 -5.70 -29.73 -10.14
C CYS A 12 -5.81 -29.45 -11.65
N VAL A 13 -4.88 -29.96 -12.45
CA VAL A 13 -4.90 -29.79 -13.92
C VAL A 13 -6.15 -30.42 -14.52
N LEU A 14 -6.54 -31.62 -14.06
CA LEU A 14 -7.77 -32.26 -14.50
C LEU A 14 -9.01 -31.43 -14.15
N VAL A 15 -9.11 -30.93 -12.92
CA VAL A 15 -10.25 -30.09 -12.48
C VAL A 15 -10.31 -28.80 -13.30
N LEU A 16 -9.18 -28.12 -13.47
CA LEU A 16 -9.11 -26.89 -14.28
C LEU A 16 -9.47 -27.15 -15.75
N SER A 17 -9.02 -28.26 -16.32
CA SER A 17 -9.31 -28.63 -17.71
C SER A 17 -10.78 -28.93 -17.98
N ARG A 18 -11.53 -29.33 -16.95
CA ARG A 18 -12.96 -29.66 -17.03
C ARG A 18 -13.87 -28.54 -16.51
N LEU A 19 -13.30 -27.41 -16.11
CA LEU A 19 -14.03 -26.32 -15.51
C LEU A 19 -14.72 -25.50 -16.61
N VAL A 20 -16.06 -25.51 -16.59
CA VAL A 20 -16.90 -24.70 -17.46
C VAL A 20 -17.54 -23.61 -16.62
N TYR A 21 -17.31 -22.36 -17.00
CA TYR A 21 -17.86 -21.20 -16.31
C TYR A 21 -19.33 -20.97 -16.70
N PRO A 22 -20.10 -20.20 -15.90
CA PRO A 22 -21.52 -19.92 -16.18
C PRO A 22 -21.78 -19.24 -17.54
N ASP A 23 -20.75 -18.62 -18.14
CA ASP A 23 -20.79 -18.00 -19.47
C ASP A 23 -20.50 -19.00 -20.61
N GLY A 24 -20.34 -20.30 -20.29
CA GLY A 24 -20.03 -21.35 -21.26
C GLY A 24 -18.56 -21.41 -21.68
N SER A 25 -17.71 -20.54 -21.15
CA SER A 25 -16.28 -20.54 -21.46
C SER A 25 -15.51 -21.57 -20.64
N ASN A 26 -14.39 -22.05 -21.20
CA ASN A 26 -13.45 -22.93 -20.52
C ASN A 26 -12.42 -22.12 -19.70
N PHE A 27 -11.57 -22.83 -18.96
CA PHE A 27 -10.39 -22.24 -18.34
C PHE A 27 -9.54 -21.46 -19.36
N SER A 28 -9.20 -20.22 -19.02
CA SER A 28 -8.34 -19.34 -19.82
C SER A 28 -7.34 -18.64 -18.91
N LEU A 29 -6.08 -18.58 -19.35
CA LEU A 29 -5.01 -17.84 -18.66
C LEU A 29 -5.24 -16.32 -18.73
N GLU A 30 -6.03 -15.85 -19.69
CA GLU A 30 -6.38 -14.43 -19.82
C GLU A 30 -7.42 -14.02 -18.78
N ARG A 31 -8.17 -14.98 -18.21
CA ARG A 31 -9.13 -14.74 -17.13
C ARG A 31 -8.39 -14.65 -15.80
N SER A 32 -7.88 -13.46 -15.53
CA SER A 32 -7.02 -13.18 -14.39
C SER A 32 -7.46 -11.92 -13.65
N ASP A 33 -7.16 -11.87 -12.36
CA ASP A 33 -7.40 -10.67 -11.56
C ASP A 33 -6.24 -9.67 -11.80
N ILE A 34 -6.60 -8.52 -12.36
CA ILE A 34 -5.64 -7.47 -12.72
C ILE A 34 -4.83 -6.96 -11.52
N ILE A 35 -5.42 -6.91 -10.33
CA ILE A 35 -4.74 -6.45 -9.13
C ILE A 35 -3.67 -7.47 -8.72
N LEU A 36 -4.00 -8.77 -8.77
CA LEU A 36 -3.03 -9.83 -8.49
C LEU A 36 -1.86 -9.79 -9.48
N ILE A 37 -2.15 -9.62 -10.78
CA ILE A 37 -1.11 -9.50 -11.80
C ILE A 37 -0.18 -8.32 -11.52
N VAL A 38 -0.76 -7.14 -11.25
CA VAL A 38 0.03 -5.94 -10.96
C VAL A 38 0.90 -6.16 -9.72
N LEU A 39 0.35 -6.72 -8.64
CA LEU A 39 1.10 -7.00 -7.41
C LEU A 39 2.25 -7.98 -7.66
N THR A 40 2.03 -9.05 -8.43
CA THR A 40 3.09 -10.00 -8.79
C THR A 40 4.21 -9.32 -9.56
N ASN A 41 3.89 -8.50 -10.56
CA ASN A 41 4.91 -7.74 -11.29
C ASN A 41 5.66 -6.78 -10.38
N MET A 42 4.94 -6.10 -9.49
CA MET A 42 5.56 -5.16 -8.54
C MET A 42 6.48 -5.86 -7.55
N ALA A 43 6.12 -7.06 -7.08
CA ALA A 43 6.98 -7.88 -6.24
C ALA A 43 8.25 -8.30 -6.98
N VAL A 44 8.14 -8.79 -8.22
CA VAL A 44 9.28 -9.23 -9.03
C VAL A 44 10.22 -8.06 -9.37
N PHE A 45 9.72 -7.04 -10.06
CA PHE A 45 10.54 -5.91 -10.51
C PHE A 45 11.03 -5.06 -9.33
N GLY A 46 10.19 -4.84 -8.31
CA GLY A 46 10.60 -4.14 -7.09
C GLY A 46 11.74 -4.85 -6.37
N SER A 47 11.67 -6.18 -6.26
CA SER A 47 12.73 -6.98 -5.64
C SER A 47 14.02 -6.93 -6.46
N ILE A 48 13.94 -7.11 -7.78
CA ILE A 48 15.10 -7.01 -8.67
C ILE A 48 15.79 -5.65 -8.53
N ILE A 49 15.02 -4.56 -8.62
CA ILE A 49 15.53 -3.20 -8.46
C ILE A 49 16.21 -3.04 -7.10
N TRP A 50 15.55 -3.47 -6.02
CA TRP A 50 16.12 -3.35 -4.68
C TRP A 50 17.41 -4.15 -4.50
N LEU A 51 17.49 -5.38 -5.03
CA LEU A 51 18.69 -6.20 -4.98
C LEU A 51 19.90 -5.51 -5.63
N PHE A 52 19.70 -4.86 -6.79
CA PHE A 52 20.78 -4.13 -7.47
C PHE A 52 21.08 -2.74 -6.88
N THR A 53 20.20 -2.22 -6.01
CA THR A 53 20.30 -0.84 -5.50
C THR A 53 20.30 -0.73 -3.98
N GLN A 54 20.49 -1.85 -3.27
CA GLN A 54 20.39 -1.94 -1.82
C GLN A 54 21.28 -0.93 -1.09
N SER A 55 22.47 -0.66 -1.62
CA SER A 55 23.44 0.28 -1.05
C SER A 55 23.21 1.73 -1.45
N ASN A 56 22.44 2.00 -2.50
CA ASN A 56 22.34 3.32 -3.10
C ASN A 56 20.90 3.71 -3.49
N TRP A 57 20.26 4.50 -2.64
CA TRP A 57 18.92 5.03 -2.90
C TRP A 57 18.89 6.05 -4.05
N TRP A 58 20.01 6.68 -4.41
CA TRP A 58 20.07 7.58 -5.57
C TRP A 58 19.80 6.84 -6.89
N LEU A 59 20.27 5.59 -7.02
CA LEU A 59 19.97 4.78 -8.20
C LEU A 59 18.48 4.50 -8.34
N ARG A 60 17.78 4.28 -7.23
CA ARG A 60 16.33 4.10 -7.20
C ARG A 60 15.59 5.37 -7.63
N LEU A 61 16.02 6.54 -7.18
CA LEU A 61 15.47 7.80 -7.67
C LEU A 61 15.78 8.06 -9.15
N GLY A 62 16.99 7.72 -9.60
CA GLY A 62 17.36 7.79 -11.01
C GLY A 62 16.47 6.91 -11.88
N LEU A 63 16.20 5.67 -11.45
CA LEU A 63 15.25 4.77 -12.11
C LEU A 63 13.83 5.34 -12.14
N LEU A 64 13.36 5.97 -11.06
CA LEU A 64 12.08 6.68 -11.06
C LEU A 64 12.07 7.84 -12.06
N GLY A 65 13.17 8.59 -12.17
CA GLY A 65 13.32 9.67 -13.15
C GLY A 65 13.23 9.16 -14.59
N ILE A 66 13.91 8.04 -14.90
CA ILE A 66 13.83 7.39 -16.22
C ILE A 66 12.39 6.92 -16.49
N LEU A 67 11.76 6.26 -15.53
CA LEU A 67 10.38 5.79 -15.64
C LEU A 67 9.40 6.94 -15.86
N LEU A 68 9.64 8.09 -15.21
CA LEU A 68 8.85 9.30 -15.37
C LEU A 68 9.00 9.86 -16.79
N GLY A 69 10.24 9.91 -17.30
CA GLY A 69 10.53 10.29 -18.68
C GLY A 69 9.82 9.40 -19.69
N LEU A 70 9.94 8.06 -19.54
CA LEU A 70 9.24 7.10 -20.40
C LEU A 70 7.73 7.29 -20.38
N ARG A 71 7.15 7.50 -19.19
CA ARG A 71 5.72 7.74 -19.04
C ARG A 71 5.27 9.02 -19.72
N PHE A 72 6.05 10.09 -19.65
CA PHE A 72 5.73 11.35 -20.33
C PHE A 72 5.87 11.21 -21.84
N SER A 73 6.96 10.62 -22.32
CA SER A 73 7.17 10.40 -23.75
C SER A 73 6.17 9.42 -24.36
N ALA A 74 5.55 8.54 -23.58
CA ALA A 74 4.48 7.66 -24.05
C ALA A 74 3.14 8.37 -24.32
N ALA A 75 3.00 9.64 -23.93
CA ALA A 75 1.81 10.44 -24.24
C ALA A 75 1.73 10.84 -25.72
N ASP A 76 2.89 11.04 -26.35
CA ASP A 76 3.02 11.41 -27.75
C ASP A 76 3.34 10.18 -28.62
N ASP A 77 3.10 10.29 -29.93
CA ASP A 77 3.43 9.21 -30.87
C ASP A 77 4.95 9.04 -31.01
N GLY A 78 5.41 7.78 -30.99
CA GLY A 78 6.82 7.43 -31.14
C GLY A 78 7.15 6.06 -30.54
N TRP A 79 8.41 5.66 -30.66
CA TRP A 79 8.88 4.34 -30.20
C TRP A 79 8.63 4.09 -28.70
N VAL A 80 8.60 5.16 -27.88
CA VAL A 80 8.33 5.04 -26.45
C VAL A 80 6.89 4.63 -26.19
N LYS A 81 5.92 5.17 -26.94
CA LYS A 81 4.51 4.79 -26.82
C LYS A 81 4.31 3.33 -27.22
N ASP A 82 4.90 2.91 -28.33
CA ASP A 82 4.85 1.52 -28.80
C ASP A 82 5.47 0.57 -27.78
N PHE A 83 6.62 0.93 -27.22
CA PHE A 83 7.28 0.16 -26.17
C PHE A 83 6.45 0.11 -24.87
N TRP A 84 5.92 1.25 -24.42
CA TRP A 84 5.20 1.38 -23.16
C TRP A 84 3.90 0.59 -23.14
N PHE A 85 3.18 0.55 -24.26
CA PHE A 85 1.94 -0.22 -24.40
C PHE A 85 2.17 -1.63 -24.96
N ASN A 86 3.42 -2.02 -25.21
CA ASN A 86 3.76 -3.38 -25.59
C ASN A 86 3.48 -4.36 -24.43
N SER A 87 3.06 -5.57 -24.80
CA SER A 87 2.80 -6.65 -23.86
C SER A 87 3.39 -7.95 -24.42
N PRO A 88 4.63 -8.31 -24.03
CA PRO A 88 5.28 -9.52 -24.54
C PRO A 88 4.59 -10.79 -24.01
N LEU A 89 3.93 -10.70 -22.85
CA LEU A 89 3.13 -11.77 -22.26
C LEU A 89 1.75 -11.22 -21.85
N PRO A 90 0.77 -11.12 -22.77
CA PRO A 90 -0.53 -10.47 -22.54
C PRO A 90 -1.32 -10.94 -21.32
N TRP A 91 -1.12 -12.19 -20.91
CA TRP A 91 -1.79 -12.81 -19.79
C TRP A 91 -1.19 -12.43 -18.41
N ILE A 92 0.03 -11.85 -18.35
CA ILE A 92 0.70 -11.54 -17.07
C ILE A 92 1.50 -10.24 -17.05
N PHE A 93 1.93 -9.69 -18.18
CA PHE A 93 2.83 -8.54 -18.16
C PHE A 93 2.58 -7.54 -19.30
N ARG A 94 2.50 -6.27 -18.90
CA ARG A 94 2.50 -5.09 -19.75
C ARG A 94 3.52 -4.10 -19.19
N PHE A 95 4.26 -3.42 -20.07
CA PHE A 95 5.25 -2.42 -19.62
C PHE A 95 4.60 -1.28 -18.85
N ASP A 96 3.36 -0.93 -19.18
CA ASP A 96 2.61 0.11 -18.48
C ASP A 96 2.40 -0.18 -16.98
N TYR A 97 2.42 -1.45 -16.55
CA TYR A 97 2.34 -1.82 -15.13
C TYR A 97 3.55 -1.32 -14.33
N LEU A 98 4.69 -1.07 -14.97
CA LEU A 98 5.88 -0.54 -14.29
C LEU A 98 5.64 0.84 -13.66
N LYS A 99 4.59 1.57 -14.08
CA LYS A 99 4.16 2.80 -13.39
C LYS A 99 3.90 2.61 -11.89
N TYR A 100 3.48 1.44 -11.44
CA TYR A 100 3.24 1.21 -10.02
C TYR A 100 4.54 1.16 -9.19
N LEU A 101 5.71 1.13 -9.83
CA LEU A 101 7.00 1.34 -9.16
C LEU A 101 7.12 2.73 -8.51
N PHE A 102 6.33 3.72 -8.95
CA PHE A 102 6.20 5.01 -8.26
C PHE A 102 5.68 4.89 -6.82
N ILE A 103 5.05 3.77 -6.44
CA ILE A 103 4.68 3.44 -5.06
C ILE A 103 5.73 2.51 -4.41
N VAL A 104 6.14 1.47 -5.15
CA VAL A 104 7.00 0.41 -4.60
C VAL A 104 8.37 0.95 -4.23
N ILE A 105 9.00 1.76 -5.08
CA ILE A 105 10.35 2.28 -4.83
C ILE A 105 10.39 3.15 -3.57
N PRO A 106 9.52 4.16 -3.39
CA PRO A 106 9.41 4.86 -2.11
C PRO A 106 9.21 3.92 -0.91
N GLY A 107 8.37 2.89 -1.08
CA GLY A 107 8.18 1.85 -0.08
C GLY A 107 9.47 1.13 0.30
N THR A 108 10.34 0.80 -0.67
CA THR A 108 11.65 0.18 -0.38
C THR A 108 12.59 1.13 0.34
N ILE A 109 12.52 2.44 0.09
CA ILE A 109 13.36 3.44 0.77
C ILE A 109 12.95 3.53 2.25
N SER A 110 11.65 3.64 2.53
CA SER A 110 11.12 3.57 3.90
C SER A 110 11.44 2.24 4.56
N GLY A 111 11.34 1.14 3.81
CA GLY A 111 11.72 -0.21 4.27
C GLY A 111 13.17 -0.32 4.70
N ASP A 112 14.11 0.29 3.97
CA ASP A 112 15.52 0.31 4.36
C ASP A 112 15.77 1.08 5.67
N LEU A 113 15.01 2.15 5.92
CA LEU A 113 15.09 2.89 7.17
C LEU A 113 14.63 2.03 8.35
N ILE A 114 13.50 1.32 8.18
CA ILE A 114 12.98 0.39 9.19
C ILE A 114 13.95 -0.78 9.41
N LEU A 115 14.49 -1.36 8.34
CA LEU A 115 15.45 -2.47 8.43
C LEU A 115 16.72 -2.06 9.17
N LYS A 116 17.26 -0.87 8.88
CA LYS A 116 18.41 -0.30 9.60
C LYS A 116 18.08 -0.08 11.08
N TRP A 117 16.90 0.46 11.39
CA TRP A 117 16.46 0.63 12.77
C TRP A 117 16.33 -0.71 13.51
N MET A 118 15.69 -1.72 12.91
CA MET A 118 15.54 -3.04 13.51
C MET A 118 16.88 -3.71 13.81
N ARG A 119 17.83 -3.65 12.87
CA ARG A 119 19.18 -4.22 13.05
C ARG A 119 19.98 -3.50 14.14
N ASN A 120 19.85 -2.18 14.23
CA ASN A 120 20.57 -1.40 15.24
C ASN A 120 19.97 -1.58 16.64
N ASN A 121 18.64 -1.71 16.75
CA ASN A 121 17.94 -1.90 18.01
C ASN A 121 18.26 -3.24 18.68
N GLU A 122 18.59 -4.28 17.90
CA GLU A 122 19.08 -5.57 18.42
C GLU A 122 20.51 -5.49 18.99
N SER A 123 21.26 -4.42 18.69
CA SER A 123 22.70 -4.29 19.00
C SER A 123 23.04 -3.29 20.11
N SER A 124 22.06 -2.53 20.63
CA SER A 124 22.32 -1.36 21.49
C SER A 124 21.60 -1.38 22.84
N ASP A 125 22.33 -1.79 23.89
CA ASP A 125 22.05 -1.50 25.31
C ASP A 125 22.61 -0.12 25.75
N ARG A 126 22.98 0.77 24.82
CA ARG A 126 23.89 1.92 25.07
C ARG A 126 23.29 3.34 24.97
N ASP A 127 21.99 3.52 24.72
CA ASP A 127 21.40 4.87 24.52
C ASP A 127 20.74 5.47 25.79
N SER A 128 21.32 5.26 26.98
CA SER A 128 20.71 5.68 28.26
C SER A 128 21.07 7.10 28.72
N THR A 129 21.91 7.85 28.00
CA THR A 129 22.48 9.13 28.48
C THR A 129 21.99 10.39 27.77
N LEU A 130 21.20 10.29 26.69
CA LEU A 130 20.67 11.46 25.98
C LEU A 130 19.22 11.77 26.38
N GLU A 131 18.90 13.07 26.44
CA GLU A 131 17.53 13.53 26.70
C GLU A 131 16.59 13.09 25.58
N LYS A 132 15.57 12.33 25.96
CA LYS A 132 14.54 11.84 25.04
C LYS A 132 13.50 12.92 24.77
N TRP A 133 12.86 12.88 23.61
CA TRP A 133 11.70 13.73 23.37
C TRP A 133 10.60 13.47 24.42
N PRO A 134 9.96 14.53 24.96
CA PRO A 134 8.91 14.37 25.97
C PRO A 134 7.68 13.68 25.38
N ALA A 135 6.90 13.00 26.22
CA ALA A 135 5.69 12.28 25.80
C ALA A 135 4.66 13.16 25.08
N SER A 136 4.56 14.43 25.48
CA SER A 136 3.71 15.43 24.83
C SER A 136 4.07 15.61 23.36
N ARG A 137 5.37 15.61 23.04
CA ARG A 137 5.87 15.76 21.66
C ARG A 137 5.43 14.58 20.78
N PHE A 138 5.54 13.35 21.28
CA PHE A 138 5.05 12.16 20.56
C PHE A 138 3.53 12.18 20.35
N PHE A 139 2.77 12.61 21.36
CA PHE A 139 1.32 12.77 21.23
C PHE A 139 0.97 13.80 20.16
N ILE A 140 1.63 14.97 20.17
CA ILE A 140 1.43 16.01 19.16
C ILE A 140 1.80 15.51 17.76
N ILE A 141 2.90 14.76 17.61
CA ILE A 141 3.28 14.11 16.35
C ILE A 141 2.16 13.19 15.86
N ALA A 142 1.62 12.32 16.73
CA ALA A 142 0.54 11.40 16.36
C ALA A 142 -0.72 12.15 15.88
N VAL A 143 -1.15 13.19 16.61
CA VAL A 143 -2.28 14.04 16.23
C VAL A 143 -2.01 14.77 14.92
N LEU A 144 -0.79 15.28 14.73
CA LEU A 144 -0.39 15.99 13.51
C LEU A 144 -0.42 15.07 12.28
N MET A 145 0.13 13.86 12.37
CA MET A 145 0.12 12.90 11.26
C MET A 145 -1.31 12.57 10.84
N LEU A 146 -2.16 12.26 11.82
CA LEU A 146 -3.58 11.99 11.57
C LEU A 146 -4.29 13.20 10.96
N THR A 147 -3.99 14.40 11.44
CA THR A 147 -4.60 15.64 10.94
C THR A 147 -4.21 15.92 9.50
N ILE A 148 -2.93 15.74 9.13
CA ILE A 148 -2.46 15.88 7.74
C ILE A 148 -3.22 14.91 6.84
N ASP A 149 -3.33 13.63 7.23
CA ASP A 149 -4.03 12.62 6.43
C ASP A 149 -5.51 12.94 6.24
N LEU A 150 -6.19 13.43 7.30
CA LEU A 150 -7.60 13.83 7.22
C LEU A 150 -7.80 15.08 6.36
N VAL A 151 -6.92 16.08 6.47
CA VAL A 151 -6.95 17.29 5.63
C VAL A 151 -6.79 16.91 4.16
N LEU A 152 -5.81 16.05 3.84
CA LEU A 152 -5.61 15.56 2.47
C LEU A 152 -6.82 14.79 1.96
N LEU A 153 -7.36 13.87 2.77
CA LEU A 153 -8.53 13.08 2.40
C LEU A 153 -9.74 13.96 2.11
N ILE A 154 -10.12 14.84 3.04
CA ILE A 154 -11.31 15.69 2.92
C ILE A 154 -11.11 16.71 1.80
N GLY A 155 -9.95 17.36 1.77
CA GLY A 155 -9.65 18.45 0.87
C GLY A 155 -9.56 18.02 -0.59
N LEU A 156 -8.84 16.92 -0.88
CA LEU A 156 -8.73 16.39 -2.24
C LEU A 156 -10.05 15.77 -2.72
N GLN A 157 -10.80 15.11 -1.83
CA GLN A 157 -12.13 14.56 -2.16
C GLN A 157 -13.13 15.67 -2.48
N SER A 158 -13.09 16.79 -1.74
CA SER A 158 -13.92 17.98 -1.97
C SER A 158 -13.40 18.89 -3.08
N ARG A 159 -12.29 18.55 -3.74
CA ARG A 159 -11.63 19.34 -4.79
C ARG A 159 -11.17 20.75 -4.36
N LEU A 160 -10.89 20.94 -3.07
CA LEU A 160 -10.31 22.17 -2.50
C LEU A 160 -8.78 22.13 -2.58
N VAL A 161 -8.22 22.02 -3.79
CA VAL A 161 -6.81 21.66 -4.00
C VAL A 161 -5.85 22.71 -3.43
N LEU A 162 -6.12 24.00 -3.67
CA LEU A 162 -5.24 25.07 -3.24
C LEU A 162 -5.21 25.18 -1.71
N GLU A 163 -6.39 25.19 -1.09
CA GLU A 163 -6.56 25.25 0.36
C GLU A 163 -5.87 24.07 1.03
N THR A 164 -6.08 22.87 0.49
CA THR A 164 -5.47 21.64 0.98
C THR A 164 -3.95 21.70 0.88
N THR A 165 -3.42 22.22 -0.23
CA THR A 165 -1.98 22.35 -0.45
C THR A 165 -1.36 23.33 0.54
N LEU A 166 -1.98 24.51 0.75
CA LEU A 166 -1.51 25.51 1.69
C LEU A 166 -1.56 25.01 3.14
N ILE A 167 -2.69 24.44 3.56
CA ILE A 167 -2.86 23.90 4.92
C ILE A 167 -1.86 22.77 5.16
N SER A 168 -1.72 21.84 4.20
CA SER A 168 -0.74 20.73 4.31
C SER A 168 0.69 21.26 4.39
N GLY A 169 1.03 22.32 3.64
CA GLY A 169 2.32 22.99 3.71
C GLY A 169 2.59 23.58 5.10
N VAL A 170 1.62 24.27 5.69
CA VAL A 170 1.73 24.82 7.06
C VAL A 170 1.87 23.70 8.10
N LEU A 171 1.07 22.64 8.00
CA LEU A 171 1.15 21.48 8.90
C LEU A 171 2.50 20.73 8.76
N CYS A 172 3.05 20.63 7.55
CA CYS A 172 4.37 20.04 7.33
C CYS A 172 5.50 20.94 7.88
N ALA A 173 5.39 22.25 7.69
CA ALA A 173 6.36 23.20 8.23
C ALA A 173 6.34 23.23 9.77
N SER A 174 5.16 23.17 10.39
CA SER A 174 5.04 23.10 11.86
C SER A 174 5.56 21.78 12.40
N GLY A 175 5.30 20.67 11.71
CA GLY A 175 5.85 19.36 12.06
C GLY A 175 7.38 19.32 11.97
N TRP A 176 8.01 20.06 11.04
CA TRP A 176 9.47 20.14 10.97
C TRP A 176 10.11 20.51 12.31
N LEU A 177 9.51 21.44 13.06
CA LEU A 177 9.96 21.82 14.41
C LEU A 177 9.89 20.64 15.39
N LEU A 178 8.86 19.78 15.26
CA LEU A 178 8.67 18.59 16.10
C LEU A 178 9.60 17.44 15.77
N PHE A 179 10.34 17.46 14.66
CA PHE A 179 11.30 16.40 14.31
C PHE A 179 12.77 16.83 14.45
N GLN A 180 13.05 18.05 14.94
CA GLN A 180 14.42 18.52 15.14
C GLN A 180 15.15 17.79 16.27
N GLN A 181 16.49 17.71 16.17
CA GLN A 181 17.35 17.15 17.22
C GLN A 181 16.94 15.74 17.69
N PRO A 182 16.92 14.73 16.80
CA PRO A 182 16.69 13.36 17.22
C PRO A 182 17.87 12.87 18.06
N SER A 183 17.62 12.40 19.29
CA SER A 183 18.65 11.89 20.19
C SER A 183 18.74 10.37 20.18
N ASN A 184 17.61 9.69 19.93
CA ASN A 184 17.53 8.23 19.95
C ASN A 184 17.29 7.61 18.57
N GLN A 185 17.50 6.29 18.46
CA GLN A 185 17.29 5.55 17.20
C GLN A 185 15.86 5.65 16.66
N ILE A 186 14.85 5.58 17.53
CA ILE A 186 13.45 5.74 17.13
C ILE A 186 13.17 7.16 16.62
N GLU A 187 13.69 8.18 17.30
CA GLU A 187 13.52 9.59 16.90
C GLU A 187 14.20 9.85 15.55
N ASN A 188 15.38 9.27 15.32
CA ASN A 188 16.09 9.34 14.04
C ASN A 188 15.33 8.61 12.92
N LEU A 189 14.72 7.46 13.20
CA LEU A 189 13.84 6.77 12.26
C LEU A 189 12.65 7.67 11.88
N LEU A 190 11.96 8.21 12.89
CA LEU A 190 10.79 9.05 12.66
C LEU A 190 11.13 10.34 11.92
N ASN A 191 12.25 11.00 12.24
CA ASN A 191 12.75 12.17 11.52
C ASN A 191 13.00 11.85 10.03
N LYS A 192 13.68 10.75 9.73
CA LYS A 192 13.97 10.35 8.34
C LYS A 192 12.73 9.95 7.56
N LEU A 193 11.82 9.19 8.18
CA LEU A 193 10.53 8.86 7.59
C LEU A 193 9.75 10.14 7.31
N TYR A 194 9.73 11.09 8.24
CA TYR A 194 9.01 12.35 8.07
C TYR A 194 9.55 13.17 6.89
N GLY A 195 10.87 13.27 6.74
CA GLY A 195 11.49 13.93 5.59
C GLY A 195 11.08 13.32 4.25
N TRP A 196 11.06 11.99 4.15
CA TRP A 196 10.56 11.30 2.95
C TRP A 196 9.06 11.49 2.75
N GLY A 197 8.26 11.44 3.81
CA GLY A 197 6.82 11.69 3.77
C GLY A 197 6.49 13.07 3.20
N ILE A 198 7.17 14.12 3.67
CA ILE A 198 7.04 15.48 3.12
C ILE A 198 7.44 15.50 1.64
N TYR A 199 8.60 14.92 1.30
CA TYR A 199 9.08 14.94 -0.09
C TYR A 199 8.06 14.35 -1.06
N TRP A 200 7.53 13.15 -0.77
CA TRP A 200 6.54 12.50 -1.61
C TRP A 200 5.21 13.25 -1.63
N LEU A 201 4.77 13.80 -0.50
CA LEU A 201 3.56 14.61 -0.45
C LEU A 201 3.68 15.85 -1.34
N VAL A 202 4.75 16.63 -1.20
CA VAL A 202 4.97 17.85 -1.99
C VAL A 202 5.04 17.53 -3.48
N LEU A 203 5.75 16.46 -3.85
CA LEU A 203 5.81 16.01 -5.23
C LEU A 203 4.43 15.62 -5.76
N GLY A 204 3.62 14.91 -4.96
CA GLY A 204 2.28 14.49 -5.35
C GLY A 204 1.27 15.63 -5.47
N LEU A 205 1.35 16.63 -4.60
CA LEU A 205 0.55 17.85 -4.68
C LEU A 205 0.95 18.71 -5.88
N ALA A 206 2.25 18.79 -6.21
CA ALA A 206 2.73 19.45 -7.42
C ALA A 206 2.21 18.78 -8.70
N PHE A 207 2.05 17.45 -8.69
CA PHE A 207 1.42 16.69 -9.78
C PHE A 207 -0.10 16.65 -9.71
N GLU A 208 -0.77 17.26 -8.73
CA GLU A 208 -2.24 17.20 -8.62
C GLU A 208 -2.94 17.84 -9.84
N PRO A 209 -2.57 19.05 -10.29
CA PRO A 209 -3.20 19.62 -11.49
C PRO A 209 -2.95 18.79 -12.75
N PHE A 210 -1.84 18.05 -12.77
CA PHE A 210 -1.48 17.16 -13.86
C PHE A 210 -2.41 15.93 -13.89
N GLN A 211 -2.89 15.55 -15.08
CA GLN A 211 -3.85 14.45 -15.27
C GLN A 211 -5.21 14.62 -14.56
N GLY A 212 -5.50 15.80 -13.99
CA GLY A 212 -6.75 16.10 -13.29
C GLY A 212 -6.86 15.47 -11.89
N GLY A 213 -5.74 15.31 -11.20
CA GLY A 213 -5.68 14.89 -9.81
C GLY A 213 -5.90 13.41 -9.59
N ILE A 214 -6.31 13.07 -8.36
CA ILE A 214 -6.65 11.70 -8.00
C ILE A 214 -7.98 11.31 -8.70
N LYS A 215 -7.97 10.16 -9.38
CA LYS A 215 -9.10 9.61 -10.14
C LYS A 215 -9.27 8.13 -9.82
N LYS A 216 -10.51 7.63 -9.97
CA LYS A 216 -10.86 6.23 -9.67
C LYS A 216 -10.26 5.25 -10.68
N ASP A 217 -10.32 5.57 -11.97
CA ASP A 217 -10.02 4.60 -13.03
C ASP A 217 -8.61 4.76 -13.61
N SER A 218 -7.99 5.93 -13.44
CA SER A 218 -6.64 6.19 -13.93
C SER A 218 -5.67 6.39 -12.77
N ALA A 219 -4.59 5.62 -12.80
CA ALA A 219 -3.52 5.71 -11.82
C ALA A 219 -2.61 6.91 -12.16
N THR A 220 -2.91 8.07 -11.56
CA THR A 220 -2.20 9.34 -11.79
C THR A 220 -0.94 9.46 -10.95
N LEU A 221 -0.01 10.33 -11.36
CA LEU A 221 1.21 10.59 -10.58
C LEU A 221 0.89 11.19 -9.20
N SER A 222 -0.11 12.08 -9.15
CA SER A 222 -0.61 12.62 -7.88
C SER A 222 -1.08 11.52 -6.95
N TYR A 223 -1.88 10.57 -7.45
CA TYR A 223 -2.32 9.42 -6.67
C TYR A 223 -1.13 8.63 -6.10
N PHE A 224 -0.11 8.31 -6.91
CA PHE A 224 1.05 7.55 -6.43
C PHE A 224 1.80 8.24 -5.31
N PHE A 225 2.15 9.52 -5.49
CA PHE A 225 3.03 10.21 -4.55
C PHE A 225 2.30 10.72 -3.30
N ILE A 226 1.07 11.22 -3.43
CA ILE A 226 0.27 11.65 -2.27
C ILE A 226 -0.02 10.45 -1.36
N THR A 227 -0.50 9.33 -1.92
CA THR A 227 -0.82 8.14 -1.11
C THR A 227 0.43 7.53 -0.48
N THR A 228 1.59 7.62 -1.13
CA THR A 228 2.88 7.25 -0.55
C THR A 228 3.23 8.13 0.65
N GLY A 229 3.10 9.45 0.53
CA GLY A 229 3.31 10.40 1.63
C GLY A 229 2.38 10.11 2.81
N MET A 230 1.08 9.97 2.55
CA MET A 230 0.08 9.62 3.57
C MET A 230 0.39 8.28 4.24
N SER A 231 0.81 7.27 3.48
CA SER A 231 1.20 5.96 4.04
C SER A 231 2.38 6.07 4.99
N ILE A 232 3.34 6.96 4.71
CA ILE A 232 4.48 7.22 5.59
C ILE A 232 4.04 7.95 6.87
N PHE A 233 3.12 8.92 6.79
CA PHE A 233 2.56 9.60 7.97
C PHE A 233 1.76 8.65 8.85
N LEU A 234 0.92 7.79 8.25
CA LEU A 234 0.24 6.70 8.97
C LEU A 234 1.24 5.72 9.61
N LEU A 235 2.33 5.40 8.93
CA LEU A 235 3.38 4.55 9.48
C LEU A 235 4.02 5.20 10.72
N ILE A 236 4.35 6.50 10.65
CA ILE A 236 4.86 7.27 11.80
C ILE A 236 3.85 7.22 12.96
N LEU A 237 2.56 7.49 12.67
CA LEU A 237 1.49 7.41 13.66
C LEU A 237 1.45 6.02 14.33
N PHE A 238 1.45 4.95 13.55
CA PHE A 238 1.41 3.59 14.08
C PHE A 238 2.67 3.21 14.84
N THR A 239 3.86 3.65 14.41
CA THR A 239 5.10 3.45 15.16
C THR A 239 5.04 4.16 16.51
N VAL A 240 4.53 5.39 16.58
CA VAL A 240 4.36 6.10 17.85
C VAL A 240 3.36 5.38 18.77
N VAL A 241 2.18 5.00 18.26
CA VAL A 241 1.15 4.29 19.05
C VAL A 241 1.64 2.91 19.54
N ARG A 242 2.33 2.17 18.68
CA ARG A 242 2.80 0.81 18.97
C ARG A 242 4.04 0.78 19.86
N ASP A 243 5.07 1.52 19.47
CA ASP A 243 6.42 1.36 20.02
C ASP A 243 6.71 2.36 21.13
N TYR A 244 6.09 3.55 21.12
CA TYR A 244 6.17 4.52 22.21
C TYR A 244 5.07 4.33 23.27
N PHE A 245 3.79 4.37 22.86
CA PHE A 245 2.67 4.18 23.79
C PHE A 245 2.39 2.72 24.16
N GLN A 246 3.11 1.76 23.56
CA GLN A 246 2.99 0.33 23.83
C GLN A 246 1.58 -0.25 23.62
N GLN A 247 0.72 0.42 22.85
CA GLN A 247 -0.68 0.03 22.61
C GLN A 247 -0.82 -1.01 21.49
N LYS A 248 -0.04 -2.09 21.56
CA LYS A 248 -0.03 -3.16 20.56
C LYS A 248 -1.39 -3.85 20.40
N SER A 249 -2.20 -3.89 21.47
CA SER A 249 -3.52 -4.54 21.45
C SER A 249 -4.49 -3.84 20.49
N ILE A 250 -4.52 -2.51 20.49
CA ILE A 250 -5.41 -1.70 19.65
C ILE A 250 -5.04 -1.89 18.17
N LEU A 251 -3.75 -1.95 17.88
CA LEU A 251 -3.24 -2.13 16.52
C LEU A 251 -3.16 -3.60 16.09
N LYS A 252 -3.52 -4.56 16.95
CA LYS A 252 -3.36 -5.99 16.68
C LYS A 252 -4.08 -6.43 15.41
N LEU A 253 -5.29 -5.90 15.18
CA LEU A 253 -6.05 -6.18 13.98
C LEU A 253 -5.33 -5.67 12.72
N PHE A 254 -4.83 -4.43 12.77
CA PHE A 254 -4.08 -3.82 11.67
C PHE A 254 -2.76 -4.57 11.39
N ILE A 255 -2.02 -4.95 12.43
CA ILE A 255 -0.76 -5.70 12.31
C ILE A 255 -1.00 -7.03 11.59
N TYR A 256 -2.01 -7.80 12.00
CA TYR A 256 -2.27 -9.10 11.37
C TYR A 256 -2.76 -9.00 9.92
N ASN A 257 -3.48 -7.92 9.59
CA ASN A 257 -3.90 -7.65 8.21
C ASN A 257 -2.69 -7.21 7.36
N GLY A 258 -1.83 -6.34 7.89
CA GLY A 258 -0.61 -5.89 7.20
C GLY A 258 0.42 -7.00 6.99
N GLN A 259 0.45 -8.03 7.83
CA GLN A 259 1.28 -9.23 7.63
C GLN A 259 0.77 -10.13 6.51
N ASN A 260 -0.49 -9.98 6.08
CA ASN A 260 -1.13 -10.88 5.12
C ASN A 260 -2.06 -10.12 4.15
N PRO A 261 -1.53 -9.13 3.41
CA PRO A 261 -2.34 -8.24 2.58
C PRO A 261 -3.01 -8.99 1.42
N MET A 262 -2.40 -10.06 0.92
CA MET A 262 -2.97 -10.88 -0.15
C MET A 262 -4.25 -11.59 0.28
N ILE A 263 -4.25 -12.16 1.49
CA ILE A 263 -5.46 -12.76 2.07
C ILE A 263 -6.53 -11.68 2.28
N ALA A 264 -6.15 -10.50 2.78
CA ALA A 264 -7.10 -9.40 2.94
C ALA A 264 -7.78 -9.00 1.63
N TYR A 265 -7.06 -9.08 0.51
CA TYR A 265 -7.61 -8.85 -0.82
C TYR A 265 -8.56 -9.98 -1.28
N VAL A 266 -8.12 -11.24 -1.22
CA VAL A 266 -8.87 -12.35 -1.82
C VAL A 266 -10.05 -12.85 -0.98
N VAL A 267 -10.03 -12.68 0.35
CA VAL A 267 -11.03 -13.24 1.26
C VAL A 267 -12.44 -12.78 0.94
N PHE A 268 -12.63 -11.52 0.57
CA PHE A 268 -13.98 -11.04 0.25
C PHE A 268 -14.54 -11.77 -0.97
N GLY A 269 -13.83 -11.73 -2.10
CA GLY A 269 -14.31 -12.29 -3.36
C GLY A 269 -14.34 -13.82 -3.40
N ASN A 270 -13.38 -14.48 -2.75
CA ASN A 270 -13.19 -15.94 -2.86
C ASN A 270 -13.77 -16.74 -1.69
N LEU A 271 -14.12 -16.09 -0.58
CA LEU A 271 -14.66 -16.78 0.60
C LEU A 271 -15.97 -16.15 1.06
N LEU A 272 -15.95 -14.86 1.43
CA LEU A 272 -17.12 -14.23 2.05
C LEU A 272 -18.29 -14.11 1.08
N LEU A 273 -18.05 -13.61 -0.13
CA LEU A 273 -19.09 -13.42 -1.15
C LEU A 273 -19.76 -14.73 -1.58
N PRO A 274 -19.03 -15.82 -1.89
CA PRO A 274 -19.65 -17.12 -2.15
C PRO A 274 -20.52 -17.63 -0.99
N ILE A 275 -20.06 -17.52 0.26
CA ILE A 275 -20.84 -17.94 1.43
C ILE A 275 -22.14 -17.13 1.53
N LEU A 276 -22.07 -15.80 1.36
CA LEU A 276 -23.26 -14.94 1.40
C LEU A 276 -24.25 -15.24 0.28
N LYS A 277 -23.77 -15.58 -0.93
CA LYS A 277 -24.63 -15.97 -2.05
C LYS A 277 -25.27 -17.33 -1.85
N LEU A 278 -24.50 -18.34 -1.44
CA LEU A 278 -24.99 -19.71 -1.20
C LEU A 278 -26.03 -19.76 -0.07
N THR A 279 -25.89 -18.90 0.93
CA THR A 279 -26.84 -18.80 2.05
C THR A 279 -28.02 -17.85 1.77
N GLY A 280 -28.06 -17.19 0.61
CA GLY A 280 -29.10 -16.23 0.23
C GLY A 280 -29.08 -14.90 1.02
N TRP A 281 -28.06 -14.67 1.85
CA TRP A 281 -27.94 -13.44 2.65
C TRP A 281 -27.47 -12.24 1.84
N TYR A 282 -26.74 -12.45 0.74
CA TYR A 282 -26.24 -11.35 -0.10
C TYR A 282 -27.38 -10.43 -0.56
N GLU A 283 -28.44 -11.00 -1.15
CA GLU A 283 -29.60 -10.25 -1.63
C GLU A 283 -30.39 -9.59 -0.50
N LYS A 284 -30.55 -10.28 0.64
CA LYS A 284 -31.23 -9.72 1.82
C LYS A 284 -30.50 -8.50 2.36
N ILE A 285 -29.17 -8.59 2.49
CA ILE A 285 -28.36 -7.46 2.97
C ILE A 285 -28.43 -6.33 1.95
N ALA A 286 -28.29 -6.61 0.65
CA ALA A 286 -28.40 -5.60 -0.41
C ALA A 286 -29.75 -4.84 -0.35
N GLN A 287 -30.85 -5.55 -0.10
CA GLN A 287 -32.18 -4.94 0.07
C GLN A 287 -32.31 -4.08 1.33
N MET A 288 -31.57 -4.38 2.40
CA MET A 288 -31.51 -3.57 3.62
C MET A 288 -30.59 -2.35 3.46
N THR A 289 -29.68 -2.37 2.50
CA THR A 289 -28.66 -1.35 2.26
C THR A 289 -29.12 -0.26 1.27
N GLN A 290 -30.34 0.24 1.39
CA GLN A 290 -30.86 1.27 0.46
C GLN A 290 -30.52 2.71 0.85
N THR A 291 -30.15 2.95 2.12
CA THR A 291 -29.78 4.29 2.60
C THR A 291 -28.27 4.44 2.74
N THR A 292 -27.74 5.65 2.58
CA THR A 292 -26.30 5.93 2.70
C THR A 292 -25.71 5.49 4.05
N ARG A 293 -26.46 5.66 5.14
CA ARG A 293 -26.01 5.27 6.49
C ARG A 293 -25.91 3.76 6.64
N LEU A 294 -26.91 3.03 6.13
CA LEU A 294 -26.89 1.58 6.12
C LEU A 294 -25.82 1.05 5.16
N GLY A 295 -25.59 1.72 4.03
CA GLY A 295 -24.44 1.51 3.14
C GLY A 295 -23.10 1.53 3.87
N LEU A 296 -22.86 2.61 4.62
CA LEU A 296 -21.66 2.77 5.41
C LEU A 296 -21.52 1.67 6.47
N LEU A 297 -22.60 1.37 7.20
CA LEU A 297 -22.60 0.33 8.22
C LEU A 297 -22.32 -1.06 7.62
N THR A 298 -22.97 -1.41 6.51
CA THR A 298 -22.75 -2.68 5.80
C THR A 298 -21.31 -2.79 5.33
N GLY A 299 -20.75 -1.73 4.73
CA GLY A 299 -19.34 -1.69 4.32
C GLY A 299 -18.38 -1.87 5.49
N PHE A 300 -18.65 -1.20 6.62
CA PHE A 300 -17.87 -1.36 7.85
C PHE A 300 -17.93 -2.80 8.38
N ILE A 301 -19.12 -3.40 8.44
CA ILE A 301 -19.31 -4.78 8.88
C ILE A 301 -18.56 -5.76 7.98
N TYR A 302 -18.68 -5.65 6.66
CA TYR A 302 -17.93 -6.52 5.74
C TYR A 302 -16.43 -6.36 5.90
N THR A 303 -15.94 -5.12 6.00
CA THR A 303 -14.50 -4.85 6.21
C THR A 303 -14.02 -5.46 7.52
N LEU A 304 -14.80 -5.33 8.60
CA LEU A 304 -14.46 -5.92 9.90
C LEU A 304 -14.44 -7.45 9.87
N ILE A 305 -15.43 -8.08 9.22
CA ILE A 305 -15.48 -9.54 9.05
C ILE A 305 -14.25 -10.03 8.28
N VAL A 306 -13.93 -9.39 7.15
CA VAL A 306 -12.72 -9.71 6.37
C VAL A 306 -11.48 -9.56 7.25
N ALA A 307 -11.33 -8.44 7.96
CA ALA A 307 -10.18 -8.20 8.83
C ALA A 307 -10.03 -9.23 9.95
N LEU A 308 -11.14 -9.74 10.51
CA LEU A 308 -11.16 -10.80 11.52
C LEU A 308 -10.76 -12.15 10.92
N ILE A 309 -11.26 -12.51 9.74
CA ILE A 309 -10.87 -13.74 9.04
C ILE A 309 -9.37 -13.73 8.74
N VAL A 310 -8.85 -12.62 8.21
CA VAL A 310 -7.42 -12.44 7.93
C VAL A 310 -6.61 -12.58 9.22
N SER A 311 -7.08 -11.96 10.31
CA SER A 311 -6.46 -12.07 11.63
C SER A 311 -6.38 -13.52 12.13
N ILE A 312 -7.42 -14.33 11.89
CA ILE A 312 -7.41 -15.77 12.20
C ILE A 312 -6.36 -16.48 11.35
N PHE A 313 -6.33 -16.28 10.04
CA PHE A 313 -5.33 -16.91 9.16
C PHE A 313 -3.90 -16.52 9.49
N SER A 314 -3.64 -15.25 9.80
CA SER A 314 -2.32 -14.78 10.24
C SER A 314 -1.88 -15.43 11.56
N LYS A 315 -2.80 -15.63 12.52
CA LYS A 315 -2.51 -16.37 13.76
C LYS A 315 -2.19 -17.85 13.50
N LEU A 316 -2.89 -18.46 12.54
CA LEU A 316 -2.64 -19.84 12.10
C LEU A 316 -1.40 -19.98 11.20
N LYS A 317 -0.68 -18.89 10.93
CA LYS A 317 0.47 -18.83 10.01
C LYS A 317 0.13 -19.29 8.59
N LEU A 318 -1.14 -19.13 8.18
CA LEU A 318 -1.60 -19.38 6.83
C LEU A 318 -1.40 -18.10 6.01
N PHE A 319 -0.35 -18.08 5.19
CA PHE A 319 0.01 -16.93 4.36
C PHE A 319 -0.19 -17.25 2.89
N TRP A 320 -0.82 -16.33 2.18
CA TRP A 320 -0.81 -16.36 0.72
C TRP A 320 0.39 -15.53 0.25
N ARG A 321 1.40 -16.20 -0.31
CA ARG A 321 2.57 -15.53 -0.90
C ARG A 321 2.31 -15.28 -2.38
N THR A 322 2.63 -14.08 -2.85
CA THR A 322 2.75 -13.75 -4.29
C THR A 322 4.00 -14.36 -4.88
#